data_AF-A0A3N6MVY1-F1
#
_entry.id   AF-A0A3N6MVY1-F1
#
_cell.length_a   1.000
_cell.length_b   1.000
_cell.length_c   1.000
_cell.angle_alpha   90.00
_cell.angle_beta   90.00
_cell.angle_gamma   90.00
#
_symmetry.space_group_name_H-M   'P 1'
#
loop_
_entity.id
_entity.type
_entity.pdbx_description
1 polymer ?
#
loop_
_entity_poly.entity_id
_entity_poly.type
_entity_poly.pdbx_seq_one_letter_code
_entity_poly.pdbx_strand_id
1 'polypeptide(L)' 'MGDKKVHSRGHSLSPLITTSVPIFTFDHKALPWPLLQSYRITLIRTGEAFEVTDIKSDSVARIEVKVVRLGRSVE' A
#
# COMPACT_ATOMS: atom_id res chain seq x y z
N MET A 1 42.24 3.68 -31.95
CA MET A 1 42.23 2.27 -31.50
C MET A 1 41.99 2.28 -29.99
N GLY A 2 40.79 2.07 -29.45
CA GLY A 2 39.49 1.79 -30.05
C GLY A 2 38.38 2.27 -29.09
N ASP A 3 37.31 2.75 -29.70
CA ASP A 3 36.12 3.29 -29.05
C ASP A 3 35.39 2.19 -28.27
N LYS A 4 35.25 2.36 -26.94
CA LYS A 4 34.43 1.47 -26.11
C LYS A 4 32.95 1.81 -26.32
N LYS A 5 32.34 1.25 -27.37
CA LYS A 5 30.89 1.24 -27.55
C LYS A 5 30.24 0.49 -26.39
N VAL A 6 29.62 1.21 -25.46
CA VAL A 6 28.72 0.64 -24.46
C VAL A 6 27.43 0.27 -25.18
N HIS A 7 27.24 -1.02 -25.46
CA HIS A 7 25.95 -1.54 -25.93
C HIS A 7 24.94 -1.46 -24.79
N SER A 8 24.03 -0.49 -24.86
CA SER A 8 22.79 -0.45 -24.09
C SER A 8 21.87 -1.57 -24.54
N ARG A 9 22.15 -2.80 -24.08
CA ARG A 9 21.16 -3.89 -24.10
C ARG A 9 20.03 -3.47 -23.16
N GLY A 10 18.95 -2.97 -23.75
CA GLY A 10 17.72 -2.62 -23.05
C GLY A 10 17.15 -3.87 -22.38
N HIS A 11 17.48 -4.06 -21.11
CA HIS A 11 16.68 -4.90 -20.24
C HIS A 11 15.43 -4.08 -19.91
N SER A 12 14.31 -4.45 -20.51
CA SER A 12 13.00 -4.00 -20.04
C SER A 12 12.84 -4.56 -18.64
N LEU A 13 13.20 -3.76 -17.63
CA LEU A 13 12.98 -4.10 -16.23
C LEU A 13 11.46 -4.17 -16.08
N SER A 14 10.92 -5.38 -16.14
CA SER A 14 9.54 -5.63 -15.76
C SER A 14 9.32 -4.97 -14.40
N PRO A 15 8.25 -4.20 -14.21
CA PRO A 15 8.05 -3.50 -12.95
C PRO A 15 8.13 -4.52 -11.82
N LEU A 16 8.99 -4.28 -10.83
CA LEU A 16 9.07 -5.09 -9.63
C LEU A 16 7.71 -4.98 -8.94
N ILE A 17 6.85 -5.98 -9.16
CA ILE A 17 5.54 -6.07 -8.52
C ILE A 17 5.80 -6.49 -7.08
N THR A 18 5.75 -5.54 -6.16
CA THR A 18 5.69 -5.82 -4.73
C THR A 18 4.37 -6.51 -4.42
N THR A 19 4.42 -7.77 -3.99
CA THR A 19 3.25 -8.57 -3.59
C THR A 19 2.89 -8.41 -2.12
N SER A 20 3.62 -7.57 -1.38
CA SER A 20 3.35 -7.31 0.04
C SER A 20 2.02 -6.58 0.19
N VAL A 21 1.07 -7.22 0.88
CA VAL A 21 -0.21 -6.60 1.22
C VAL A 21 0.06 -5.45 2.21
N PRO A 22 -0.32 -4.21 1.91
CA PRO A 22 -0.14 -3.11 2.84
C PRO A 22 -1.04 -3.30 4.08
N ILE A 23 -0.48 -3.01 5.25
CA ILE A 23 -1.16 -3.14 6.55
C ILE A 23 -1.12 -1.78 7.25
N PHE A 24 -2.27 -1.35 7.73
CA PHE A 24 -2.40 -0.22 8.65
C PHE A 24 -2.57 -0.75 10.07
N THR A 25 -2.03 -0.03 11.05
CA THR A 25 -2.16 -0.37 12.46
C THR A 25 -2.71 0.83 13.21
N PHE A 26 -3.77 0.59 13.96
CA PHE A 26 -4.43 1.60 14.78
C PHE A 26 -4.47 1.16 16.24
N ASP A 27 -4.37 2.12 17.14
CA ASP A 27 -4.69 1.89 18.54
C ASP A 27 -6.21 1.75 18.70
N HIS A 28 -6.65 0.97 19.69
CA HIS A 28 -8.08 0.76 20.00
C HIS A 28 -8.86 2.04 20.31
N LYS A 29 -8.22 3.19 20.52
CA LYS A 29 -8.90 4.48 20.77
C LYS A 29 -8.81 5.46 19.59
N ALA A 30 -8.10 5.10 18.53
CA ALA A 30 -7.79 6.02 17.44
C ALA A 30 -8.90 6.10 16.37
N LEU A 31 -9.81 5.11 16.31
CA LEU A 31 -10.86 5.05 15.30
C LEU A 31 -12.25 4.99 15.95
N PRO A 32 -13.28 5.56 15.28
CA PRO A 32 -14.67 5.28 15.63
C PRO A 32 -14.98 3.82 15.29
N TRP A 33 -15.18 2.99 16.31
CA TRP A 33 -15.53 1.58 16.15
C TRP A 33 -17.04 1.41 15.89
N PRO A 34 -17.45 0.39 15.11
CA PRO A 34 -16.61 -0.61 14.45
C PRO A 34 -16.13 -0.19 13.05
N LEU A 35 -14.85 -0.48 12.75
CA LEU A 35 -14.35 -0.45 11.38
C LEU A 35 -14.87 -1.69 10.63
N LEU A 36 -15.30 -1.53 9.39
CA LEU A 36 -15.84 -2.60 8.56
C LEU A 36 -15.03 -2.79 7.27
N GLN A 37 -15.17 -3.95 6.64
CA GLN A 37 -14.68 -4.16 5.27
C GLN A 37 -15.26 -3.12 4.31
N SER A 38 -14.53 -2.83 3.23
CA SER A 38 -14.88 -1.82 2.22
C SER A 38 -14.82 -0.36 2.70
N TYR A 39 -14.40 -0.10 3.93
CA TYR A 39 -14.06 1.25 4.35
C TYR A 39 -12.86 1.78 3.55
N ARG A 40 -12.88 3.08 3.25
CA ARG A 40 -11.83 3.76 2.51
C ARG A 40 -10.96 4.59 3.45
N ILE A 41 -9.65 4.43 3.32
CA ILE A 41 -8.65 5.18 4.06
C ILE A 41 -7.88 6.03 3.05
N THR A 42 -7.88 7.35 3.24
CA THR A 42 -7.09 8.27 2.44
C THR A 42 -5.93 8.81 3.26
N LEU A 43 -4.70 8.62 2.78
CA LEU A 43 -3.53 9.22 3.39
C LEU A 43 -3.46 10.71 3.04
N ILE A 44 -3.75 11.59 4.01
CA ILE A 44 -3.74 13.05 3.80
C ILE A 44 -2.40 13.54 3.23
N ARG A 45 -1.28 12.95 3.67
CA ARG A 45 0.07 13.35 3.22
C ARG A 45 0.41 13.02 1.76
N THR A 46 -0.24 12.02 1.17
CA THR A 46 0.09 11.54 -0.20
C THR A 46 -1.11 11.52 -1.14
N GLY A 47 -2.33 11.72 -0.65
CA GLY A 47 -3.57 11.57 -1.42
C GLY A 47 -3.90 10.11 -1.77
N GLU A 48 -3.11 9.14 -1.32
CA GLU A 48 -3.29 7.73 -1.68
C GLU A 48 -4.52 7.16 -0.97
N ALA A 49 -5.40 6.52 -1.75
CA ALA A 49 -6.59 5.85 -1.26
C ALA A 49 -6.36 4.34 -1.12
N PHE A 50 -6.89 3.78 -0.04
CA PHE A 50 -6.82 2.36 0.29
C PHE A 50 -8.21 1.86 0.67
N GLU A 51 -8.51 0.60 0.34
CA GLU A 51 -9.74 -0.07 0.75
C GLU A 51 -9.43 -1.21 1.72
N VAL A 52 -10.20 -1.27 2.80
CA VAL A 52 -10.07 -2.29 3.85
C VAL A 52 -10.60 -3.64 3.37
N THR A 53 -9.74 -4.66 3.42
CA THR A 53 -10.07 -6.03 3.00
C THR A 53 -10.17 -7.01 4.17
N ASP A 54 -9.46 -6.76 5.26
CA ASP A 54 -9.47 -7.63 6.45
C ASP A 54 -9.13 -6.80 7.68
N ILE A 55 -9.75 -7.13 8.81
CA ILE A 55 -9.56 -6.42 10.08
C ILE A 55 -9.31 -7.48 11.15
N LYS A 56 -8.15 -7.38 11.79
CA LYS A 56 -7.78 -8.22 12.92
C LYS A 56 -7.52 -7.33 14.12
N SER A 57 -8.38 -7.44 15.12
CA SER A 57 -8.11 -6.87 16.43
C SER A 57 -7.31 -7.86 17.25
N ASP A 58 -6.10 -7.49 17.66
CA ASP A 58 -5.47 -8.17 18.78
C ASP A 58 -6.21 -7.74 20.06
N SER A 59 -6.57 -8.71 20.90
CA SER A 59 -7.41 -8.51 22.09
C SER A 59 -6.79 -7.59 23.14
N VAL A 60 -5.54 -7.15 22.94
CA VAL A 60 -4.74 -6.43 23.94
C VAL A 60 -4.54 -4.95 23.61
N ALA A 61 -4.17 -4.57 22.37
CA ALA A 61 -3.70 -3.19 22.15
C ALA A 61 -3.82 -2.63 20.73
N ARG A 62 -3.85 -3.46 19.68
CA ARG A 62 -3.74 -2.97 18.30
C ARG A 62 -4.75 -3.61 17.36
N ILE A 63 -5.11 -2.84 16.35
CA ILE A 63 -5.99 -3.28 15.29
C ILE A 63 -5.22 -3.20 13.97
N GLU A 64 -4.98 -4.37 13.41
CA GLU A 64 -4.35 -4.55 12.11
C GLU A 64 -5.42 -4.56 11.03
N VAL A 65 -5.22 -3.72 10.03
CA VAL A 65 -6.15 -3.55 8.93
C VAL A 65 -5.39 -3.82 7.65
N LYS A 66 -5.70 -4.95 7.00
CA LYS A 66 -5.17 -5.21 5.67
C LYS A 66 -5.94 -4.38 4.68
N VAL A 67 -5.22 -3.78 3.74
CA VAL A 67 -5.81 -2.94 2.73
C VAL A 67 -5.30 -3.28 1.35
N VAL A 68 -6.03 -2.83 0.34
CA VAL A 68 -5.56 -2.76 -1.04
C VAL A 68 -5.46 -1.30 -1.44
N ARG A 69 -4.40 -0.94 -2.17
CA ARG A 69 -4.29 0.40 -2.72
C ARG A 69 -5.29 0.54 -3.86
N LEU A 70 -6.20 1.50 -3.75
CA LEU A 70 -7.04 1.91 -4.86
C LEU A 70 -6.15 2.69 -5.84
N GLY A 71 -6.35 2.48 -7.14
CA GLY A 71 -5.48 2.99 -8.20
C GLY A 71 -5.11 4.47 -8.02
N ARG A 72 -3.98 4.89 -8.62
CA ARG A 72 -3.58 6.31 -8.62
C ARG A 72 -4.77 7.12 -9.14
N SER A 73 -5.37 7.96 -8.29
CA SER A 73 -6.29 8.97 -8.79
C SER A 73 -5.48 9.78 -9.79
N VAL A 74 -5.87 9.68 -11.06
CA VAL A 74 -5.27 10.45 -12.15
C VAL A 74 -5.89 11.84 -11.98
N GLU A 75 -5.25 12.67 -11.16
CA GLU A 75 -5.41 14.13 -11.25
C GLU A 75 -4.24 14.69 -12.05
#